data_AF-A0A1Z4V8L7-F1
#
_entry.id   AF-A0A1Z4V8L7-F1
#
_cell.length_a   1.000
_cell.length_b   1.000
_cell.length_c   1.000
_cell.angle_alpha   90.00
_cell.angle_beta   90.00
_cell.angle_gamma   90.00
#
_symmetry.space_group_name_H-M   'P 1'
#
loop_
_entity.id
_entity.type
_entity.pdbx_description
1 polymer ?
#
loop_
_entity_poly.entity_id
_entity_poly.type
_entity_poly.pdbx_seq_one_letter_code
_entity_poly.pdbx_strand_id
1 'polypeptide(L)'
;MTATTEIRQRAITLLEQLPGESLIKAVEFLESLSHEFLQLSAASKTPNSETALLQIIQRRLSPEEQHRLSYLREQNENEEITETEYQELLKYINRIEQQDAERAEALIKLAQLRQVDLKVLIDEFLSTDINVT
;
A
#
# COMPACT_ATOMS: atom_id res chain seq x y z
N MET A 1 -26.86 29.79 8.19
CA MET A 1 -25.47 29.51 8.61
C MET A 1 -25.33 28.00 8.71
N THR A 2 -24.26 27.40 8.18
CA THR A 2 -24.13 25.93 8.09
C THR A 2 -23.75 25.33 9.45
N ALA A 3 -24.26 24.15 9.77
CA ALA A 3 -24.02 23.48 11.07
C ALA A 3 -22.53 23.31 11.41
N THR A 4 -21.67 23.17 10.40
CA THR A 4 -20.21 23.08 10.56
C THR A 4 -19.58 24.37 11.10
N THR A 5 -20.09 25.53 10.71
CA THR A 5 -19.59 26.83 11.18
C THR A 5 -19.92 27.03 12.65
N GLU A 6 -21.13 26.63 13.07
CA GLU A 6 -21.55 26.64 14.47
C GLU A 6 -20.68 25.72 15.35
N ILE A 7 -20.36 24.51 14.86
CA ILE A 7 -19.51 23.55 15.58
C ILE A 7 -18.09 24.10 15.74
N ARG A 8 -17.51 24.71 14.69
CA ARG A 8 -16.18 25.31 14.76
C ARG A 8 -16.13 26.45 15.77
N GLN A 9 -17.13 27.33 15.75
CA GLN A 9 -17.19 28.45 16.67
C GLN A 9 -17.30 27.97 18.13
N ARG A 10 -18.12 26.95 18.38
CA ARG A 10 -18.26 26.36 19.72
C ARG A 10 -16.98 25.72 20.22
N ALA A 11 -16.22 25.06 19.35
CA ALA A 11 -14.92 24.47 19.72
C ALA A 11 -13.90 25.55 20.11
N ILE A 12 -13.84 26.65 19.36
CA ILE A 12 -12.95 27.79 19.67
C ILE A 12 -13.30 28.40 21.03
N THR A 13 -14.58 28.65 21.29
CA THR A 13 -15.03 29.21 22.58
C THR A 13 -14.70 28.30 23.75
N LEU A 14 -14.80 26.98 23.59
CA LEU A 14 -14.41 26.03 24.64
C LEU A 14 -12.91 26.05 24.91
N LEU A 15 -12.08 26.14 23.86
CA LEU A 15 -10.62 26.22 24.00
C LEU A 15 -10.16 27.50 24.72
N GLU A 16 -10.80 28.62 24.46
CA GLU A 16 -10.51 29.91 25.11
C GLU A 16 -10.81 29.91 26.63
N GLN A 17 -11.72 29.03 27.08
CA GLN A 17 -12.14 28.94 28.49
C GLN A 17 -11.36 27.89 29.30
N LEU A 18 -10.46 27.13 28.66
CA LEU A 18 -9.72 26.06 29.34
C LEU A 18 -8.52 26.59 30.13
N PRO A 19 -8.26 26.07 31.35
CA PRO A 19 -7.03 26.34 32.07
C PRO A 19 -5.83 25.66 31.40
N GLY A 20 -4.63 26.22 31.56
CA GLY A 20 -3.42 25.84 30.80
C GLY A 20 -3.09 24.34 30.78
N GLU A 21 -3.23 23.63 31.91
CA GLU A 21 -2.98 22.17 31.97
C GLU A 21 -3.98 21.36 31.15
N SER A 22 -5.22 21.85 31.02
CA SER A 22 -6.25 21.21 30.21
C SER A 22 -6.12 21.56 28.73
N LEU A 23 -5.54 22.71 28.41
CA LEU A 23 -5.24 23.12 27.04
C LEU A 23 -4.20 22.19 26.40
N ILE A 24 -3.19 21.76 27.16
CA ILE A 24 -2.18 20.78 26.70
C ILE A 24 -2.87 19.49 26.25
N LYS A 25 -3.74 18.92 27.09
CA LYS A 25 -4.49 17.69 26.77
C LYS A 25 -5.41 17.87 25.56
N ALA A 26 -6.01 19.06 25.42
CA ALA A 26 -6.85 19.39 24.27
C ALA A 26 -6.04 19.46 22.98
N VAL A 27 -4.83 20.02 23.00
CA VAL A 27 -3.92 20.06 21.85
C VAL A 27 -3.48 18.65 21.47
N GLU A 28 -3.03 17.83 22.43
CA GLU A 28 -2.65 16.42 22.18
C GLU A 28 -3.80 15.62 21.54
N PHE A 29 -5.03 15.83 22.02
CA PHE A 29 -6.21 15.19 21.45
C PHE A 29 -6.50 15.68 20.02
N LEU A 30 -6.44 16.99 19.77
CA LEU A 30 -6.63 17.53 18.42
C LEU A 30 -5.54 17.10 17.44
N GLU A 31 -4.30 16.97 17.90
CA GLU A 31 -3.19 16.43 17.12
C GLU A 31 -3.41 14.95 16.79
N SER A 32 -3.89 14.15 17.75
CA SER A 32 -4.24 12.74 17.50
C SER A 32 -5.35 12.59 16.46
N LEU A 33 -6.42 13.40 16.56
CA LEU A 33 -7.50 13.44 15.57
C LEU A 33 -7.02 13.94 14.20
N SER A 34 -6.10 14.90 14.18
CA SER A 34 -5.49 15.39 12.95
C SER A 34 -4.64 14.31 12.28
N HIS A 35 -3.84 13.57 13.06
CA HIS A 35 -3.04 12.46 12.54
C HIS A 35 -3.90 11.30 12.05
N GLU A 36 -5.00 10.97 12.74
CA GLU A 36 -5.97 9.96 12.29
C GLU A 36 -6.64 10.40 10.97
N PHE A 37 -7.06 11.66 10.88
CA PHE A 37 -7.65 12.22 9.66
C PHE A 37 -6.64 12.33 8.51
N LEU A 38 -5.38 12.67 8.77
CA LEU A 38 -4.33 12.71 7.74
C LEU A 38 -4.03 11.31 7.20
N GLN A 39 -4.07 10.28 8.05
CA GLN A 39 -3.99 8.88 7.61
C GLN A 39 -5.21 8.46 6.78
N LEU A 40 -6.42 8.90 7.15
CA LEU A 40 -7.66 8.63 6.40
C LEU A 40 -7.78 9.44 5.09
N SER A 41 -7.23 10.66 5.05
CA SER A 41 -7.33 11.58 3.91
C SER A 41 -6.21 11.40 2.89
N ALA A 42 -5.06 10.86 3.28
CA ALA A 42 -4.08 10.31 2.33
C ALA A 42 -4.67 9.12 1.53
N ALA A 43 -5.68 8.43 2.08
CA ALA A 43 -6.38 7.33 1.44
C ALA A 43 -7.61 7.76 0.62
N SER A 44 -8.05 9.03 0.65
CA SER A 44 -9.28 9.44 -0.03
C SER A 44 -9.10 10.70 -0.87
N LYS A 45 -9.31 10.51 -2.18
CA LYS A 45 -9.50 11.50 -3.26
C LYS A 45 -8.26 11.83 -4.09
N THR A 46 -7.87 10.91 -4.97
CA THR A 46 -7.84 11.26 -6.42
C THR A 46 -8.20 10.02 -7.26
N PRO A 47 -8.91 10.18 -8.39
CA PRO A 47 -9.08 9.11 -9.39
C PRO A 47 -7.73 8.63 -9.98
N ASN A 48 -6.67 9.44 -9.87
CA ASN A 48 -5.31 9.04 -10.21
C ASN A 48 -4.70 8.05 -9.20
N SER A 49 -5.17 8.02 -7.95
CA SER A 49 -4.67 7.12 -6.92
C SER A 49 -5.06 5.67 -7.19
N GLU A 50 -6.31 5.41 -7.63
CA GLU A 50 -6.75 4.04 -7.92
C GLU A 50 -6.02 3.44 -9.12
N THR A 51 -5.94 4.17 -10.23
CA THR A 51 -5.23 3.71 -11.43
C THR A 51 -3.76 3.42 -11.14
N ALA A 52 -3.10 4.25 -10.33
CA ALA A 52 -1.72 4.01 -9.91
C ALA A 52 -1.57 2.73 -9.07
N LEU A 53 -2.49 2.48 -8.12
CA LEU A 53 -2.51 1.25 -7.33
C LEU A 53 -2.73 0.02 -8.22
N LEU A 54 -3.67 0.08 -9.16
CA LEU A 54 -3.94 -1.01 -10.11
C LEU A 54 -2.72 -1.32 -10.98
N GLN A 55 -1.98 -0.31 -11.44
CA GLN A 55 -0.73 -0.51 -12.20
C GLN A 55 0.35 -1.24 -11.38
N ILE A 56 0.47 -0.93 -10.09
CA ILE A 56 1.39 -1.66 -9.19
C ILE A 56 0.92 -3.10 -9.02
N ILE A 57 -0.37 -3.30 -8.77
CA ILE A 57 -0.96 -4.64 -8.56
C ILE A 57 -0.76 -5.55 -9.77
N GLN A 58 -0.94 -5.00 -10.98
CA GLN A 58 -0.82 -5.71 -12.24
C GLN A 58 0.62 -5.83 -12.76
N ARG A 59 1.61 -5.23 -12.07
CA ARG A 59 3.02 -5.36 -12.47
C ARG A 59 3.45 -6.82 -12.40
N ARG A 60 3.98 -7.33 -13.51
CA ARG A 60 4.56 -8.66 -13.70
C ARG A 60 5.88 -8.52 -14.43
N LEU A 61 6.71 -9.57 -14.36
CA LEU A 61 7.86 -9.70 -15.26
C LEU A 61 7.38 -9.82 -16.71
N SER A 62 8.15 -9.29 -17.65
CA SER A 62 7.88 -9.51 -19.08
C SER A 62 8.01 -11.00 -19.42
N PRO A 63 7.42 -11.48 -20.54
CA PRO A 63 7.58 -12.88 -20.96
C PRO A 63 9.05 -13.28 -21.11
N GLU A 64 9.89 -12.39 -21.63
CA GLU A 64 11.33 -12.63 -21.77
C GLU A 64 12.02 -12.77 -20.41
N GLU A 65 11.68 -11.91 -19.45
CA GLU A 65 12.19 -11.99 -18.09
C GLU A 65 11.72 -13.27 -17.38
N GLN A 66 10.48 -13.70 -17.61
CA GLN A 66 9.96 -14.97 -17.07
C GLN A 66 10.71 -16.17 -17.66
N HIS A 67 10.91 -16.21 -18.98
CA HIS A 67 11.68 -17.27 -19.62
C HIS A 67 13.13 -17.31 -19.11
N ARG A 68 13.78 -16.16 -18.97
CA ARG A 68 15.14 -16.09 -18.43
C ARG A 68 15.19 -16.60 -16.99
N LEU A 69 14.23 -16.21 -16.15
CA LEU A 69 14.14 -16.70 -14.78
C LEU A 69 13.90 -18.21 -14.71
N SER A 70 13.01 -18.76 -15.54
CA SER A 70 12.78 -20.21 -15.59
C SER A 70 14.04 -20.97 -15.99
N TYR A 71 14.77 -20.49 -17.00
CA TYR A 71 16.06 -21.06 -17.40
C TYR A 71 17.07 -21.03 -16.24
N LEU A 72 17.22 -19.89 -15.56
CA LEU A 72 18.16 -19.76 -14.44
C LEU A 72 17.79 -20.71 -13.29
N ARG A 73 16.50 -20.91 -13.02
CA ARG A 73 16.04 -21.87 -12.00
C ARG A 73 16.39 -23.30 -12.38
N GLU A 74 16.14 -23.69 -13.63
CA GLU A 74 16.48 -25.03 -14.14
C GLU A 74 18.00 -25.30 -14.04
N GLN A 75 18.84 -24.35 -14.45
CA GLN A 75 20.29 -24.48 -14.32
C GLN A 75 20.74 -24.60 -12.85
N ASN A 76 20.09 -23.85 -11.94
CA ASN A 76 20.37 -23.92 -10.51
C ASN A 76 19.96 -25.27 -9.91
N GLU A 77 18.81 -25.81 -10.31
CA GLU A 77 18.33 -27.14 -9.89
C GLU A 77 19.21 -28.27 -10.40
N ASN A 78 19.75 -28.14 -11.61
CA ASN A 78 20.67 -29.11 -12.22
C ASN A 78 22.11 -28.97 -11.72
N GLU A 79 22.41 -28.00 -10.84
CA GLU A 79 23.77 -27.66 -10.38
C GLU A 79 24.74 -27.27 -11.52
N GLU A 80 24.21 -26.85 -12.67
CA GLU A 80 24.95 -26.43 -13.87
C GLU A 80 25.12 -24.90 -13.97
N ILE A 81 24.50 -24.16 -13.05
CA ILE A 81 24.51 -22.70 -13.06
C ILE A 81 25.91 -22.12 -12.87
N THR A 82 26.28 -21.17 -13.73
CA THR A 82 27.52 -20.41 -13.54
C THR A 82 27.38 -19.39 -12.42
N GLU A 83 28.50 -18.96 -11.81
CA GLU A 83 28.48 -17.89 -10.80
C GLU A 83 27.78 -16.62 -11.32
N THR A 84 28.01 -16.26 -12.58
CA THR A 84 27.37 -15.10 -13.20
C THR A 84 25.86 -15.23 -13.31
N GLU A 85 25.38 -16.41 -13.66
CA GLU A 85 23.95 -16.72 -13.76
C GLU A 85 23.31 -16.81 -12.38
N TYR A 86 24.03 -17.33 -11.39
CA TYR A 86 23.55 -17.37 -10.00
C TYR A 86 23.34 -15.96 -9.45
N GLN A 87 24.28 -15.04 -9.71
CA GLN A 87 24.10 -13.62 -9.37
C GLN A 87 22.93 -12.96 -10.11
N GLU A 88 22.65 -13.38 -11.35
CA GLU A 88 21.48 -12.92 -12.11
C GLU A 88 20.18 -13.45 -11.50
N LEU A 89 20.14 -14.74 -11.12
CA LEU A 89 19.02 -15.38 -10.44
C LEU A 89 18.69 -14.65 -9.13
N LEU A 90 19.71 -14.34 -8.32
CA LEU A 90 19.52 -13.56 -7.08
C LEU A 90 18.92 -12.18 -7.35
N LYS A 91 19.32 -11.49 -8.44
CA LYS A 91 18.71 -10.20 -8.81
C LYS A 91 17.23 -10.34 -9.16
N TYR A 92 16.86 -11.38 -9.89
CA TYR A 92 15.45 -11.65 -10.19
C TYR A 92 14.63 -11.95 -8.93
N ILE A 93 15.15 -12.78 -8.03
CA ILE A 93 14.49 -13.12 -6.76
C ILE A 93 14.24 -11.86 -5.93
N ASN A 94 15.29 -11.07 -5.68
CA ASN A 94 15.16 -9.81 -4.92
C ASN A 94 14.14 -8.85 -5.55
N ARG A 95 14.13 -8.75 -6.89
CA ARG A 95 13.17 -7.89 -7.60
C ARG A 95 11.73 -8.40 -7.45
N ILE A 96 11.51 -9.72 -7.53
CA ILE A 96 10.17 -10.30 -7.35
C ILE A 96 9.69 -10.07 -5.92
N GLU A 97 10.52 -10.35 -4.92
CA GLU A 97 10.15 -10.15 -3.51
C GLU A 97 9.78 -8.68 -3.23
N GLN A 98 10.55 -7.74 -3.78
CA GLN A 98 10.23 -6.31 -3.70
C GLN A 98 8.90 -5.97 -4.38
N GLN A 99 8.64 -6.52 -5.58
CA GLN A 99 7.38 -6.32 -6.29
C GLN A 99 6.19 -6.96 -5.57
N ASP A 100 6.38 -8.09 -4.90
CA ASP A 100 5.35 -8.77 -4.13
C ASP A 100 4.98 -7.96 -2.88
N ALA A 101 5.96 -7.38 -2.19
CA ALA A 101 5.74 -6.46 -1.08
C ALA A 101 4.97 -5.20 -1.55
N GLU A 102 5.40 -4.57 -2.64
CA GLU A 102 4.72 -3.42 -3.24
C GLU A 102 3.26 -3.75 -3.63
N ARG A 103 3.04 -4.94 -4.19
CA ARG A 103 1.70 -5.42 -4.58
C ARG A 103 0.80 -5.63 -3.38
N ALA A 104 1.31 -6.25 -2.31
CA ALA A 104 0.56 -6.43 -1.07
C ALA A 104 0.17 -5.08 -0.45
N GLU A 105 1.09 -4.12 -0.40
CA GLU A 105 0.81 -2.77 0.09
C GLU A 105 -0.24 -2.06 -0.78
N ALA A 106 -0.13 -2.19 -2.11
CA ALA A 106 -1.10 -1.61 -3.03
C ALA A 106 -2.50 -2.22 -2.89
N LEU A 107 -2.61 -3.53 -2.66
CA LEU A 107 -3.90 -4.19 -2.39
C LEU A 107 -4.53 -3.69 -1.09
N ILE A 108 -3.75 -3.51 -0.02
CA ILE A 108 -4.23 -2.95 1.25
C ILE A 108 -4.77 -1.53 1.04
N LYS A 109 -4.02 -0.68 0.33
CA LYS A 109 -4.45 0.69 0.00
C LYS A 109 -5.71 0.69 -0.87
N LEU A 110 -5.81 -0.22 -1.83
CA LEU A 110 -6.99 -0.35 -2.69
C LEU A 110 -8.22 -0.81 -1.90
N ALA A 111 -8.05 -1.72 -0.93
CA ALA A 111 -9.12 -2.19 -0.04
C ALA A 111 -9.68 -1.03 0.79
N GLN A 112 -8.79 -0.20 1.34
CA GLN A 112 -9.15 1.02 2.07
C GLN A 112 -9.88 2.03 1.17
N LEU A 113 -9.38 2.25 -0.06
CA LEU A 113 -9.97 3.17 -1.02
C LEU A 113 -11.38 2.73 -1.46
N ARG A 114 -11.56 1.43 -1.72
CA ARG A 114 -12.85 0.83 -2.14
C ARG A 114 -13.78 0.51 -0.97
N GLN A 115 -13.30 0.60 0.28
CA GLN A 115 -14.02 0.21 1.50
C GLN A 115 -14.54 -1.25 1.46
N VAL A 116 -13.71 -2.16 0.94
CA VAL A 116 -14.00 -3.60 0.89
C VAL A 116 -12.99 -4.38 1.72
N ASP A 117 -13.35 -5.61 2.10
CA ASP A 117 -12.40 -6.53 2.73
C ASP A 117 -11.23 -6.83 1.77
N LEU A 118 -10.00 -6.86 2.30
CA LEU A 118 -8.80 -7.22 1.54
C LEU A 118 -8.97 -8.58 0.83
N LYS A 119 -9.67 -9.53 1.45
CA LYS A 119 -9.94 -10.84 0.85
C LYS A 119 -10.66 -10.74 -0.49
N VAL A 120 -11.59 -9.79 -0.63
CA VAL A 120 -12.32 -9.56 -1.90
C VAL A 120 -11.33 -9.18 -3.01
N LEU A 121 -10.35 -8.33 -2.71
CA LEU A 121 -9.36 -7.90 -3.70
C LEU A 121 -8.29 -8.97 -3.97
N ILE A 122 -7.91 -9.77 -2.96
CA ILE A 122 -7.06 -10.95 -3.17
C ILE A 122 -7.74 -11.90 -4.14
N ASP A 123 -9.01 -12.21 -3.92
CA ASP A 123 -9.78 -13.09 -4.79
C ASP A 123 -9.95 -12.49 -6.21
N GLU A 124 -10.04 -11.17 -6.35
CA GLU A 124 -10.14 -10.46 -7.64
C GLU A 124 -8.83 -10.46 -8.44
N PHE A 125 -7.68 -10.23 -7.79
CA PHE A 125 -6.41 -9.94 -8.48
C PHE A 125 -5.35 -11.04 -8.39
N LEU A 126 -5.51 -12.02 -7.51
CA LEU A 126 -4.55 -13.10 -7.29
C LEU A 126 -5.08 -14.50 -7.64
N SER A 127 -6.38 -14.66 -7.93
CA SER A 127 -7.00 -15.95 -8.26
C SER A 127 -6.62 -16.52 -9.63
N THR A 128 -5.82 -15.82 -10.42
CA THR A 128 -5.30 -16.29 -11.71
C THR A 128 -3.87 -15.82 -11.86
N ASP A 129 -2.92 -16.55 -11.27
CA ASP A 129 -1.49 -16.60 -11.67
C ASP A 129 -0.70 -17.63 -10.82
N ILE A 130 -1.36 -18.67 -10.29
CA ILE A 130 -0.66 -19.86 -9.78
C ILE A 130 -0.42 -20.79 -10.98
N ASN A 131 0.37 -20.34 -11.95
CA ASN A 131 0.96 -21.24 -12.93
C ASN A 131 2.48 -21.07 -12.83
N VAL A 132 3.00 -21.57 -11.72
CA VAL A 132 4.37 -22.05 -11.65
C VAL A 132 4.31 -23.49 -12.17
N THR A 133 4.64 -23.67 -13.44
CA THR A 133 5.18 -24.91 -14.01
C THR A 133 6.17 -24.54 -15.10
#